data_AF-A0A1G7URV7-F1
#
_entry.id   AF-A0A1G7URV7-F1
#
_cell.length_a   1.000
_cell.length_b   1.000
_cell.length_c   1.000
_cell.angle_alpha   90.00
_cell.angle_beta   90.00
_cell.angle_gamma   90.00
#
_symmetry.space_group_name_H-M   'P 1'
#
loop_
_entity.id
_entity.type
_entity.pdbx_description
1 polymer ?
#
loop_
_entity_poly.entity_id
_entity_poly.type
_entity_poly.pdbx_seq_one_letter_code
_entity_poly.pdbx_strand_id
1 'polypeptide(L)'
;MKYKAFLCIAILPVLLVISSSATDKRFPQAGRFIIEKDLLVVQFDCKTDVDDLHTVAAFKTLMFNPAYSKLNYHAVAGTYGMQEGLYVPPNALFQLAFGENWTNAHSNWKGAVETVKITGHTNPITGRGRMDCRCGTVGFFR
;
A
#
# COMPACT_ATOMS: atom_id res chain seq x y z
N MET A 1 -21.52 23.51 -57.67
CA MET A 1 -22.14 22.80 -56.52
C MET A 1 -21.53 21.41 -56.23
N LYS A 2 -20.84 20.76 -57.18
CA LYS A 2 -20.35 19.37 -57.02
C LYS A 2 -19.07 19.21 -56.18
N TYR A 3 -18.16 20.19 -56.18
CA TYR A 3 -16.89 20.09 -55.44
C TYR A 3 -17.07 20.14 -53.90
N LYS A 4 -18.12 20.80 -53.40
CA LYS A 4 -18.45 20.83 -51.96
C LYS A 4 -18.94 19.46 -51.46
N ALA A 5 -19.67 18.72 -52.30
CA ALA A 5 -20.11 17.36 -51.97
C ALA A 5 -18.94 16.37 -51.94
N PHE A 6 -17.99 16.48 -52.88
CA PHE A 6 -16.78 15.64 -52.88
C PHE A 6 -15.82 15.97 -51.71
N LEU A 7 -15.73 17.23 -51.31
CA LEU A 7 -14.93 17.64 -50.15
C LEU A 7 -15.44 16.98 -48.85
N CYS A 8 -16.77 16.90 -48.67
CA CYS A 8 -17.36 16.27 -47.50
C CYS A 8 -17.14 14.75 -47.45
N ILE A 9 -17.15 14.07 -48.60
CA ILE A 9 -16.96 12.60 -48.68
C ILE A 9 -15.51 12.21 -48.32
N ALA A 10 -14.52 13.06 -48.60
CA ALA A 10 -13.13 12.83 -48.24
C ALA A 10 -12.83 13.10 -46.75
N ILE A 11 -13.55 14.02 -46.10
CA ILE A 11 -13.30 14.44 -44.71
C ILE A 11 -14.00 13.51 -43.70
N LEU A 12 -15.16 12.95 -44.03
CA LEU A 12 -15.91 12.06 -43.14
C LEU A 12 -15.14 10.81 -42.66
N PRO A 13 -14.43 10.04 -43.52
CA PRO A 13 -13.70 8.86 -43.06
C PRO A 13 -12.46 9.21 -42.24
N VAL A 14 -11.87 10.40 -42.42
CA VAL A 14 -10.71 10.88 -41.64
C VAL A 14 -11.09 11.16 -40.18
N LEU A 15 -12.29 11.69 -39.94
CA LEU A 15 -12.80 11.93 -38.58
C LEU A 15 -13.17 10.63 -37.85
N LEU A 16 -13.56 9.57 -38.56
CA LEU A 16 -13.94 8.29 -37.94
C LEU A 16 -12.73 7.51 -37.38
N VAL A 17 -11.54 7.70 -37.95
CA VAL A 17 -10.30 7.00 -37.54
C VAL A 17 -9.77 7.52 -36.20
N ILE A 18 -10.10 8.76 -35.80
CA ILE A 18 -9.53 9.40 -34.61
C ILE A 18 -10.28 9.02 -33.32
N SER A 19 -11.49 8.45 -33.43
CA SER A 19 -12.33 8.12 -32.27
C SER A 19 -12.03 6.76 -31.61
N SER A 20 -11.01 6.03 -32.07
CA SER A 20 -10.63 4.75 -31.47
C SER A 20 -9.75 4.98 -30.23
N SER A 21 -10.35 5.45 -29.14
CA SER A 21 -9.74 5.34 -27.80
C SER A 21 -9.92 3.91 -27.31
N ALA A 22 -9.08 3.00 -27.80
CA ALA A 22 -8.94 1.70 -27.17
C ALA A 22 -8.34 1.93 -25.76
N THR A 23 -9.21 2.05 -24.76
CA THR A 23 -8.78 2.08 -23.36
C THR A 23 -8.10 0.74 -23.08
N ASP A 24 -6.77 0.75 -23.04
CA ASP A 24 -5.97 -0.42 -22.72
C ASP A 24 -6.39 -0.92 -21.33
N LYS A 25 -7.22 -1.98 -21.32
CA LYS A 25 -7.66 -2.65 -20.09
C LYS A 25 -6.58 -3.54 -19.51
N ARG A 26 -5.30 -3.28 -19.79
CA ARG A 26 -4.21 -3.83 -18.99
C ARG A 26 -4.40 -3.30 -17.57
N PHE A 27 -4.60 -4.22 -16.63
CA PHE A 27 -4.40 -3.91 -15.23
C PHE A 27 -3.06 -3.19 -15.12
N PRO A 28 -2.99 -2.01 -14.46
CA PRO A 28 -1.72 -1.34 -14.27
C PRO A 28 -0.77 -2.36 -13.66
N GLN A 29 0.28 -2.72 -14.40
CA GLN A 29 1.38 -3.50 -13.86
C GLN A 29 1.78 -2.83 -12.55
N ALA A 30 1.87 -3.61 -11.46
CA ALA A 30 2.13 -3.04 -10.15
C ALA A 30 3.35 -2.11 -10.25
N GLY A 31 3.11 -0.82 -10.01
CA GLY A 31 4.17 0.18 -10.03
C GLY A 31 5.23 -0.17 -9.00
N ARG A 32 6.45 0.33 -9.21
CA ARG A 32 7.50 0.20 -8.20
C ARG A 32 7.12 1.06 -6.99
N PHE A 33 7.33 0.54 -5.78
CA PHE A 33 7.14 1.29 -4.54
C PHE A 33 8.03 2.54 -4.54
N ILE A 34 7.43 3.71 -4.32
CA ILE A 34 8.07 5.02 -4.26
C ILE A 34 8.08 5.44 -2.78
N ILE A 35 9.28 5.40 -2.18
CA ILE A 35 9.49 5.63 -0.74
C ILE A 35 8.83 6.92 -0.24
N GLU A 36 8.92 7.99 -1.03
CA GLU A 36 8.43 9.32 -0.64
C GLU A 36 6.91 9.49 -0.78
N LYS A 37 6.23 8.60 -1.50
CA LYS A 37 4.82 8.77 -1.87
C LYS A 37 3.91 7.71 -1.30
N ASP A 38 4.39 6.48 -1.29
CA ASP A 38 3.60 5.32 -0.93
C ASP A 38 3.63 5.11 0.59
N LEU A 39 2.51 4.62 1.11
CA LEU A 39 2.39 4.23 2.51
C LEU A 39 2.72 2.73 2.65
N LEU A 40 3.69 2.43 3.51
CA LEU A 40 3.97 1.06 3.94
C LEU A 40 3.15 0.73 5.20
N VAL A 41 2.15 -0.14 5.07
CA VAL A 41 1.41 -0.66 6.22
C VAL A 41 2.07 -1.96 6.67
N VAL A 42 2.63 -1.98 7.88
CA VAL A 42 3.33 -3.14 8.43
C VAL A 42 2.43 -3.81 9.47
N GLN A 43 2.05 -5.06 9.20
CA GLN A 43 1.18 -5.84 10.10
C GLN A 43 2.02 -6.85 10.86
N PHE A 44 1.81 -6.93 12.17
CA PHE A 44 2.51 -7.83 13.07
C PHE A 44 1.50 -8.70 13.83
N ASP A 45 1.67 -10.01 13.77
CA ASP A 45 0.89 -11.00 14.49
C ASP A 45 1.60 -11.43 15.78
N CYS A 46 1.45 -10.65 16.85
CA CYS A 46 2.13 -10.89 18.14
C CYS A 46 1.61 -12.11 18.93
N LYS A 47 1.15 -13.15 18.23
CA LYS A 47 0.66 -14.41 18.76
C LYS A 47 1.29 -15.58 17.97
N THR A 48 1.79 -16.64 18.60
CA THR A 48 2.01 -16.90 20.05
C THR A 48 3.46 -16.73 20.46
N ASP A 49 4.36 -16.63 19.49
CA ASP A 49 5.79 -16.50 19.65
C ASP A 49 6.27 -15.04 19.57
N VAL A 50 7.53 -14.85 19.92
CA VAL A 50 8.16 -13.54 20.11
C VAL A 50 8.84 -13.02 18.84
N ASP A 51 8.73 -13.75 17.73
CA ASP A 51 9.37 -13.43 16.45
C ASP A 51 8.86 -12.11 15.87
N ASP A 52 7.56 -11.82 15.96
CA ASP A 52 7.01 -10.54 15.52
C ASP A 52 7.46 -9.37 16.40
N LEU A 53 7.73 -9.60 17.68
CA LEU A 53 8.35 -8.59 18.55
C LEU A 53 9.81 -8.32 18.14
N HIS A 54 10.54 -9.36 17.76
CA HIS A 54 11.88 -9.19 17.19
C HIS A 54 11.82 -8.44 15.86
N THR A 55 10.83 -8.71 15.01
CA THR A 55 10.62 -8.00 13.75
C THR A 55 10.30 -6.53 13.99
N VAL A 56 9.48 -6.19 15.00
CA VAL A 56 9.22 -4.80 15.41
C VAL A 56 10.51 -4.09 15.80
N ALA A 57 11.35 -4.72 16.62
CA ALA A 57 12.63 -4.15 17.05
C ALA A 57 13.61 -3.97 15.88
N ALA A 58 13.71 -4.98 15.01
CA ALA A 58 14.55 -4.93 13.82
C ALA A 58 14.07 -3.87 12.82
N PHE A 59 12.76 -3.78 12.58
CA PHE A 59 12.16 -2.78 11.72
C PHE A 59 12.44 -1.38 12.25
N LYS A 60 12.26 -1.14 13.56
CA LYS A 60 12.59 0.16 14.14
C LYS A 60 14.06 0.52 13.96
N THR A 61 14.96 -0.45 14.14
CA THR A 61 16.39 -0.28 13.90
C THR A 61 16.67 0.09 12.44
N LEU A 62 16.01 -0.57 11.49
CA LEU A 62 16.13 -0.24 10.07
C LEU A 62 15.65 1.19 9.78
N MET A 63 14.55 1.63 10.41
CA MET A 63 14.01 2.98 10.22
C MET A 63 14.91 4.10 10.75
N PHE A 64 15.91 3.79 11.58
CA PHE A 64 16.93 4.77 11.97
C PHE A 64 17.98 5.01 10.87
N ASN A 65 18.07 4.15 9.86
CA ASN A 65 18.98 4.37 8.74
C ASN A 65 18.48 5.55 7.87
N PRO A 66 19.33 6.56 7.59
CA PRO A 66 18.95 7.72 6.78
C PRO A 66 18.35 7.40 5.41
N ALA A 67 18.68 6.24 4.83
CA ALA A 67 18.11 5.76 3.57
C ALA A 67 16.58 5.62 3.60
N TYR A 68 15.99 5.43 4.78
CA TYR A 68 14.53 5.29 4.96
C TYR A 68 13.88 6.50 5.64
N SER A 69 14.59 7.62 5.77
CA SER A 69 14.09 8.84 6.43
C SER A 69 12.81 9.41 5.82
N LYS A 70 12.54 9.13 4.54
CA LYS A 70 11.34 9.57 3.81
C LYS A 70 10.25 8.49 3.72
N LEU A 71 10.47 7.31 4.29
CA LEU A 71 9.51 6.22 4.22
C LEU A 71 8.29 6.57 5.08
N ASN A 72 7.13 6.65 4.46
CA ASN A 72 5.87 6.75 5.18
C ASN A 72 5.42 5.34 5.59
N TYR A 73 5.24 5.09 6.88
CA TYR A 73 4.77 3.81 7.37
C TYR A 73 3.80 3.94 8.53
N HIS A 74 2.93 2.94 8.70
CA HIS A 74 2.03 2.82 9.83
C HIS A 74 2.01 1.36 10.31
N ALA A 75 2.30 1.13 11.58
CA ALA A 75 2.33 -0.21 12.15
C ALA A 75 0.94 -0.64 12.64
N VAL A 76 0.58 -1.90 12.47
CA VAL A 76 -0.68 -2.46 12.94
C VAL A 76 -0.37 -3.69 13.78
N ALA A 77 -0.73 -3.64 15.06
CA ALA A 77 -0.65 -4.79 15.95
C ALA A 77 -1.93 -5.62 15.81
N GLY A 78 -1.76 -6.87 15.40
CA GLY A 78 -2.80 -7.88 15.31
C GLY A 78 -3.51 -7.94 13.97
N THR A 79 -3.71 -9.16 13.47
CA THR A 79 -4.77 -9.63 12.56
C THR A 79 -4.64 -11.15 12.49
N TYR A 80 -5.07 -11.84 13.52
CA TYR A 80 -4.90 -13.29 13.60
C TYR A 80 -6.07 -14.03 12.96
N GLY A 81 -5.76 -15.22 12.44
CA GLY A 81 -6.74 -16.25 12.16
C GLY A 81 -7.26 -16.93 13.44
N MET A 82 -7.85 -18.11 13.27
CA MET A 82 -8.40 -18.94 14.35
C MET A 82 -7.28 -19.72 15.08
N GLN A 83 -6.27 -19.01 15.59
CA GLN A 83 -5.13 -19.64 16.28
C GLN A 83 -5.30 -19.58 17.80
N GLU A 84 -5.05 -20.70 18.46
CA GLU A 84 -5.06 -20.84 19.92
C GLU A 84 -3.73 -20.41 20.54
N GLY A 85 -3.72 -20.08 21.84
CA GLY A 85 -2.51 -19.79 22.62
C GLY A 85 -2.40 -18.38 23.18
N LEU A 86 -1.30 -18.11 23.90
CA LEU A 86 -1.12 -16.88 24.67
C LEU A 86 -0.74 -15.70 23.77
N TYR A 87 -1.41 -14.56 23.99
CA TYR A 87 -1.03 -13.31 23.37
C TYR A 87 0.15 -12.69 24.11
N VAL A 88 1.22 -12.34 23.40
CA VAL A 88 2.36 -11.65 24.02
C VAL A 88 2.09 -10.15 23.96
N PRO A 89 1.93 -9.43 25.09
CA PRO A 89 1.50 -8.03 25.09
C PRO A 89 2.51 -7.12 24.37
N PRO A 90 2.18 -6.57 23.18
CA PRO A 90 3.15 -5.85 22.37
C PRO A 90 3.10 -4.34 22.60
N ASN A 91 2.04 -3.84 23.26
CA ASN A 91 1.71 -2.40 23.31
C ASN A 91 2.86 -1.53 23.82
N ALA A 92 3.60 -1.96 24.84
CA ALA A 92 4.72 -1.20 25.37
C ALA A 92 5.87 -1.09 24.35
N LEU A 93 6.17 -2.18 23.63
CA LEU A 93 7.18 -2.19 22.57
C LEU A 93 6.73 -1.33 21.38
N PHE A 94 5.46 -1.43 20.98
CA PHE A 94 4.92 -0.63 19.88
C PHE A 94 4.93 0.86 20.20
N GLN A 95 4.54 1.22 21.42
CA GLN A 95 4.61 2.61 21.88
C GLN A 95 6.05 3.13 21.84
N LEU A 96 7.02 2.33 22.28
CA LEU A 96 8.44 2.68 22.25
C LEU A 96 8.98 2.80 20.81
N ALA A 97 8.59 1.89 19.93
CA ALA A 97 9.09 1.82 18.55
C ALA A 97 8.45 2.90 17.66
N PHE A 98 7.13 3.08 17.76
CA PHE A 98 6.34 3.82 16.78
C PHE A 98 5.69 5.09 17.32
N GLY A 99 5.67 5.31 18.64
CA GLY A 99 4.99 6.45 19.24
C GLY A 99 3.51 6.43 18.91
N GLU A 100 3.05 7.38 18.09
CA GLU A 100 1.65 7.47 17.63
C GLU A 100 1.42 6.80 16.26
N ASN A 101 2.47 6.37 15.56
CA ASN A 101 2.40 5.78 14.21
C ASN A 101 2.05 4.29 14.22
N TRP A 102 1.13 3.89 15.09
CA TRP A 102 0.64 2.51 15.14
C TRP A 102 -0.80 2.43 15.66
N THR A 103 -1.46 1.31 15.35
CA THR A 103 -2.82 1.01 15.84
C THR A 103 -2.92 -0.43 16.30
N ASN A 104 -3.71 -0.68 17.36
CA ASN A 104 -4.01 -2.01 17.84
C ASN A 104 -5.31 -2.52 17.20
N ALA A 105 -5.18 -3.28 16.12
CA ALA A 105 -6.31 -3.90 15.43
C ALA A 105 -6.88 -5.10 16.20
N HIS A 106 -6.10 -5.72 17.10
CA HIS A 106 -6.65 -6.73 18.01
C HIS A 106 -7.72 -6.15 18.94
N SER A 107 -7.42 -5.03 19.61
CA SER A 107 -8.36 -4.39 20.54
C SER A 107 -9.40 -3.51 19.83
N ASN A 108 -9.06 -2.91 18.69
CA ASN A 108 -9.94 -2.00 17.95
C ASN A 108 -9.71 -2.11 16.44
N TRP A 109 -10.17 -3.22 15.85
CA TRP A 109 -10.07 -3.47 14.41
C TRP A 109 -10.63 -2.33 13.56
N LYS A 110 -11.84 -1.84 13.90
CA LYS A 110 -12.50 -0.78 13.13
C LYS A 110 -11.69 0.51 13.11
N GLY A 111 -11.20 0.95 14.27
CA GLY A 111 -10.35 2.14 14.37
C GLY A 111 -9.02 1.99 13.64
N ALA A 112 -8.41 0.80 13.67
CA ALA A 112 -7.18 0.52 12.90
C ALA A 112 -7.42 0.63 11.39
N VAL A 113 -8.52 0.05 10.89
CA VAL A 113 -8.91 0.14 9.46
C VAL A 113 -9.18 1.58 9.05
N GLU A 114 -9.91 2.35 9.86
CA GLU A 114 -10.18 3.76 9.60
C GLU A 114 -8.89 4.59 9.56
N THR A 115 -7.96 4.36 10.49
CA THR A 115 -6.67 5.04 10.53
C THR A 115 -5.85 4.76 9.27
N VAL A 116 -5.70 3.48 8.88
CA VAL A 116 -4.94 3.11 7.67
C VAL A 116 -5.55 3.75 6.42
N LYS A 117 -6.88 3.83 6.32
CA LYS A 117 -7.55 4.54 5.22
C LYS A 117 -7.18 6.02 5.21
N ILE A 118 -7.29 6.71 6.35
CA ILE A 118 -6.99 8.13 6.46
C ILE A 118 -5.52 8.40 6.11
N THR A 119 -4.59 7.66 6.69
CA THR A 119 -3.15 7.81 6.45
C THR A 119 -2.79 7.55 4.97
N GLY A 120 -3.48 6.62 4.31
CA GLY A 120 -3.28 6.34 2.89
C GLY A 120 -3.82 7.42 1.93
N HIS A 121 -4.73 8.30 2.40
CA HIS A 121 -5.37 9.31 1.57
C HIS A 121 -4.70 10.69 1.63
N THR A 122 -3.74 10.93 2.52
CA THR A 122 -3.08 12.25 2.68
C THR A 122 -2.11 12.61 1.53
N ASN A 123 -1.91 11.73 0.54
CA ASN A 123 -1.24 12.04 -0.71
C ASN A 123 -2.25 11.94 -1.88
N PRO A 124 -2.94 13.04 -2.25
CA PRO A 124 -4.00 13.00 -3.25
C PRO A 124 -3.40 12.92 -4.66
N ILE A 125 -2.92 11.75 -5.06
CA ILE A 125 -2.71 11.42 -6.46
C ILE A 125 -3.42 10.11 -6.77
N THR A 126 -4.71 10.26 -7.12
CA THR A 126 -5.62 9.24 -7.67
C THR A 126 -6.01 8.13 -6.68
N GLY A 127 -7.30 7.81 -6.60
CA GLY A 127 -7.87 6.76 -5.75
C GLY A 127 -7.38 5.34 -6.11
N ARG A 128 -6.09 5.07 -5.89
CA ARG A 128 -5.38 3.83 -6.23
C ARG A 128 -4.35 3.48 -5.16
N GLY A 129 -4.65 3.68 -3.89
CA GLY A 129 -3.91 3.01 -2.81
C GLY A 129 -4.07 1.51 -2.99
N ARG A 130 -3.05 0.82 -3.50
CA ARG A 130 -3.04 -0.62 -3.72
C ARG A 130 -2.16 -1.24 -2.64
N MET A 131 -2.75 -2.03 -1.75
CA MET A 131 -2.00 -2.88 -0.81
C MET A 131 -1.20 -3.90 -1.63
N ASP A 132 0.12 -3.74 -1.68
CA ASP A 132 1.03 -4.74 -2.23
C ASP A 132 1.41 -5.71 -1.13
N CYS A 133 0.64 -6.79 -0.96
CA CYS A 133 0.95 -7.88 -0.04
C CYS A 133 2.01 -8.82 -0.64
N ARG A 134 3.09 -8.29 -1.21
CA ARG A 134 4.27 -9.11 -1.54
C ARG A 134 4.95 -9.48 -0.23
N CYS A 135 4.51 -10.58 0.39
CA CYS A 135 5.33 -11.35 1.31
C CYS A 135 6.62 -11.67 0.54
N GLY A 136 7.69 -10.99 0.89
CA GLY A 136 8.95 -11.12 0.16
C GLY A 136 9.36 -12.58 0.21
N THR A 137 9.48 -13.22 -0.95
CA THR A 137 10.42 -14.32 -1.13
C THR A 137 11.83 -13.72 -1.02
N VAL A 138 12.19 -13.21 0.15
CA VAL A 138 13.55 -12.81 0.47
C VAL A 138 14.25 -14.12 0.76
N GLY A 139 14.84 -14.70 -0.27
CA GLY A 139 15.86 -15.73 -0.12
C GLY A 139 16.96 -15.16 0.76
N PHE A 140 16.84 -15.42 2.06
CA PHE A 140 17.87 -15.13 3.04
C PHE A 140 19.05 -16.04 2.68
N PHE A 141 20.24 -15.45 2.66
CA PHE A 141 21.52 -16.09 2.39
C PHE A 141 21.58 -17.56 2.84
N ARG A 142 21.80 -18.44 1.87
CA ARG A 142 22.61 -19.65 2.05
C ARG A 142 23.41 -19.91 0.80
#